data_AF-A0A966MHI1-F1
#
_entry.id   AF-A0A966MHI1-F1
#
_cell.length_a   1.000
_cell.length_b   1.000
_cell.length_c   1.000
_cell.angle_alpha   90.00
_cell.angle_beta   90.00
_cell.angle_gamma   90.00
#
_symmetry.space_group_name_H-M   'P 1'
#
loop_
_entity.id
_entity.type
_entity.pdbx_description
1 polymer ?
#
loop_
_entity_poly.entity_id
_entity_poly.type
_entity_poly.pdbx_seq_one_letter_code
_entity_poly.pdbx_strand_id
1 'polypeptide(L)'
;TVEGLADQDGNRHPVQTAMINADASQCGFCTPGFVMSLYAAWQNGNGLAPDDIDNTLAGNLCRCTGYRSIVAAAATLDRAKNSDMGNPDMEHDRAMLAALKNMPDGAADLCFGDQSCQFLAPATRARRRRLLAGQPILGCG
;
A
#
# COMPACT_ATOMS: atom_id res chain seq x y z
N THR A 1 0.37 -3.39 -7.40
CA THR A 1 0.69 -4.64 -6.68
C THR A 1 2.11 -5.05 -7.03
N VAL A 2 2.62 -6.21 -6.58
CA VAL A 2 4.04 -6.58 -6.78
C VAL A 2 4.44 -6.64 -8.27
N GLU A 3 3.47 -6.97 -9.13
CA GLU A 3 3.61 -7.06 -10.59
C GLU A 3 3.88 -5.69 -11.23
N GLY A 4 3.46 -4.61 -10.58
CA GLY A 4 3.62 -3.24 -11.09
C GLY A 4 4.88 -2.52 -10.61
N LEU A 5 5.79 -3.22 -9.91
CA LEU A 5 7.04 -2.62 -9.42
C LEU A 5 8.16 -2.60 -10.45
N ALA A 6 8.13 -3.50 -11.44
CA ALA A 6 9.09 -3.43 -12.53
C ALA A 6 8.77 -2.22 -13.42
N ASP A 7 9.79 -1.59 -13.99
CA ASP A 7 9.59 -0.50 -14.95
C ASP A 7 9.08 -1.03 -16.32
N GLN A 8 8.83 -0.12 -17.26
CA GLN A 8 8.33 -0.48 -18.59
C GLN A 8 9.30 -1.38 -19.39
N ASP A 9 10.60 -1.30 -19.10
CA ASP A 9 11.65 -2.10 -19.74
C ASP A 9 11.85 -3.44 -19.01
N GLY A 10 11.12 -3.69 -17.92
CA GLY A 10 11.20 -4.89 -17.10
C GLY A 10 12.36 -4.88 -16.09
N ASN A 11 13.00 -3.73 -15.86
CA ASN A 11 14.00 -3.61 -14.81
C ASN A 11 13.34 -3.71 -13.44
N ARG A 12 14.02 -4.39 -12.52
CA ARG A 12 13.52 -4.66 -11.18
C ARG A 12 13.61 -3.41 -10.31
N HIS A 13 12.58 -3.20 -9.49
CA HIS A 13 12.61 -2.19 -8.43
C HIS A 13 13.78 -2.46 -7.46
N PRO A 14 14.42 -1.43 -6.86
CA PRO A 14 15.48 -1.62 -5.87
C PRO A 14 15.14 -2.60 -4.75
N VAL A 15 13.88 -2.62 -4.31
CA VAL A 15 13.37 -3.59 -3.31
C VAL A 15 13.44 -5.03 -3.81
N GLN A 16 13.04 -5.28 -5.06
CA GLN A 16 13.13 -6.62 -5.65
C GLN A 16 14.60 -7.05 -5.79
N THR A 17 15.47 -6.14 -6.22
CA THR A 17 16.92 -6.38 -6.33
C THR A 17 17.56 -6.68 -4.97
N ALA A 18 17.22 -5.93 -3.92
CA ALA A 18 17.71 -6.19 -2.56
C ALA A 18 17.31 -7.58 -2.05
N MET A 19 16.07 -8.00 -2.31
CA MET A 19 15.58 -9.33 -1.92
C MET A 19 16.35 -10.45 -2.65
N ILE A 20 16.68 -10.26 -3.93
CA ILE A 20 17.48 -11.21 -4.71
C ILE A 20 18.92 -11.28 -4.17
N ASN A 21 19.56 -10.13 -3.97
CA ASN A 21 20.96 -10.06 -3.55
C ASN A 21 21.22 -10.64 -2.16
N ALA A 22 20.20 -10.69 -1.31
CA ALA A 22 20.30 -11.21 0.05
C ALA A 22 19.79 -12.66 0.20
N ASP A 23 19.38 -13.33 -0.88
CA ASP A 23 18.72 -14.65 -0.82
C ASP A 23 17.48 -14.63 0.11
N ALA A 24 16.69 -13.58 0.02
CA ALA A 24 15.56 -13.30 0.90
C ALA A 24 14.26 -14.06 0.52
N SER A 25 14.38 -15.13 -0.27
CA SER A 25 13.27 -15.96 -0.73
C SER A 25 13.70 -17.42 -0.89
N GLN A 26 12.81 -18.35 -0.53
CA GLN A 26 12.98 -19.79 -0.79
C GLN A 26 11.78 -20.34 -1.56
N CYS A 27 10.67 -20.64 -0.88
CA CYS A 27 9.46 -21.14 -1.55
C CYS A 27 8.71 -20.05 -2.35
N GLY A 28 9.06 -18.78 -2.17
CA GLY A 28 8.48 -17.64 -2.90
C GLY A 28 7.10 -17.17 -2.46
N PHE A 29 6.35 -17.98 -1.69
CA PHE A 29 4.94 -17.70 -1.40
C PHE A 29 4.71 -16.38 -0.65
N CYS A 30 5.54 -16.10 0.37
CA CYS A 30 5.43 -14.86 1.14
C CYS A 30 6.12 -13.66 0.48
N THR A 31 6.94 -13.88 -0.56
CA THR A 31 7.82 -12.86 -1.15
C THR A 31 7.06 -11.64 -1.67
N PRO A 32 5.90 -11.76 -2.33
CA PRO A 32 5.09 -10.59 -2.73
C PRO A 32 4.72 -9.67 -1.56
N GLY A 33 4.34 -10.23 -0.41
CA GLY A 33 3.97 -9.45 0.79
C GLY A 33 5.16 -8.68 1.35
N PHE A 34 6.31 -9.35 1.51
CA PHE A 34 7.54 -8.72 1.96
C PHE A 34 8.01 -7.60 1.01
N VAL A 35 7.99 -7.85 -0.30
CA VAL A 35 8.37 -6.85 -1.30
C VAL A 35 7.46 -5.63 -1.21
N MET A 36 6.15 -5.80 -1.06
CA MET A 36 5.23 -4.65 -0.98
C MET A 36 5.36 -3.88 0.34
N SER A 37 5.58 -4.55 1.48
CA SER A 37 5.81 -3.87 2.75
C SER A 37 7.12 -3.09 2.76
N LEU A 38 8.19 -3.66 2.20
CA LEU A 38 9.47 -2.96 2.04
C LEU A 38 9.36 -1.81 1.03
N TYR A 39 8.61 -1.97 -0.06
CA TYR A 39 8.31 -0.89 -1.00
C TYR A 39 7.57 0.27 -0.32
N ALA A 40 6.55 -0.02 0.48
CA ALA A 40 5.81 1.02 1.21
C ALA A 40 6.70 1.78 2.20
N ALA A 41 7.53 1.07 2.97
CA ALA A 41 8.50 1.68 3.89
C ALA A 41 9.52 2.56 3.13
N TRP A 42 10.08 2.03 2.05
CA TRP A 42 10.99 2.74 1.17
C TRP A 42 10.37 4.01 0.58
N GLN A 43 9.14 3.93 0.07
CA GLN A 43 8.42 5.05 -0.54
C GLN A 43 8.09 6.15 0.48
N ASN A 44 7.69 5.74 1.69
CA ASN A 44 7.43 6.67 2.79
C ASN A 44 8.71 7.27 3.39
N GLY A 45 9.88 6.68 3.12
CA GLY A 45 11.15 7.10 3.69
C GLY A 45 11.22 6.86 5.21
N ASN A 46 10.47 5.89 5.73
CA ASN A 46 10.44 5.52 7.14
C ASN A 46 10.36 3.99 7.30
N GLY A 47 10.66 3.46 8.50
CA GLY A 47 10.53 2.03 8.78
C GLY A 47 11.67 1.13 8.27
N LEU A 48 12.76 1.71 7.75
CA LEU A 48 13.96 0.98 7.28
C LEU A 48 15.19 1.24 8.16
N ALA A 49 15.05 2.02 9.25
CA ALA A 49 16.10 2.13 10.25
C ALA A 49 16.28 0.78 10.96
N PRO A 50 17.50 0.43 11.43
CA PRO A 50 17.77 -0.85 12.06
C PRO A 50 16.77 -1.26 13.16
N ASP A 51 16.34 -0.30 13.98
CA ASP A 51 15.41 -0.53 15.09
C ASP A 51 13.93 -0.63 14.64
N ASP A 52 13.62 -0.24 13.39
CA ASP A 52 12.25 -0.21 12.86
C ASP A 52 11.95 -1.39 11.91
N ILE A 53 12.97 -2.01 11.32
CA ILE A 53 12.80 -3.05 10.29
C ILE A 53 11.91 -4.19 10.81
N ASP A 54 12.12 -4.64 12.05
CA ASP A 54 11.33 -5.74 12.63
C ASP A 54 9.84 -5.37 12.72
N ASN A 55 9.51 -4.13 13.08
CA ASN A 55 8.14 -3.64 13.12
C ASN A 55 7.52 -3.53 11.71
N THR A 56 8.30 -3.04 10.74
CA THR A 56 7.88 -2.98 9.33
C THR A 56 7.56 -4.37 8.77
N LEU A 57 8.30 -5.38 9.21
CA LEU A 57 8.17 -6.75 8.73
C LEU A 57 7.19 -7.62 9.55
N ALA A 58 6.79 -7.20 10.75
CA ALA A 58 6.00 -8.00 11.69
C ALA A 58 4.67 -8.54 11.12
N GLY A 59 4.07 -7.84 10.16
CA GLY A 59 2.82 -8.26 9.49
C GLY A 59 3.00 -9.34 8.42
N ASN A 60 4.24 -9.71 8.07
CA ASN A 60 4.54 -10.67 7.01
C ASN A 60 5.15 -11.94 7.60
N LEU A 61 4.48 -13.07 7.40
CA LEU A 61 4.93 -14.36 7.92
C LEU A 61 5.77 -15.12 6.88
N CYS A 62 6.99 -15.50 7.29
CA CYS A 62 7.85 -16.41 6.53
C CYS A 62 8.18 -17.65 7.35
N ARG A 63 8.00 -18.84 6.74
CA ARG A 63 8.39 -20.11 7.38
C ARG A 63 9.73 -20.67 6.91
N CYS A 64 10.24 -20.21 5.77
CA CYS A 64 11.39 -20.82 5.11
C CYS A 64 12.72 -20.11 5.43
N THR A 65 12.75 -18.78 5.35
CA THR A 65 14.02 -18.01 5.40
C THR A 65 14.57 -17.78 6.80
N GLY A 66 13.72 -17.90 7.83
CA GLY A 66 14.10 -17.52 9.20
C GLY A 66 14.35 -16.01 9.36
N TYR A 67 13.79 -15.17 8.48
CA TYR A 67 13.83 -13.68 8.47
C TYR A 67 15.19 -13.01 8.27
N ARG A 68 16.30 -13.61 8.68
CA ARG A 68 17.62 -12.97 8.65
C ARG A 68 18.00 -12.40 7.28
N SER A 69 17.76 -13.13 6.19
CA SER A 69 18.04 -12.63 4.83
C SER A 69 17.12 -11.49 4.39
N ILE A 70 15.87 -11.49 4.86
CA ILE A 70 14.89 -10.43 4.56
C ILE A 70 15.28 -9.13 5.29
N VAL A 71 15.66 -9.24 6.57
CA VAL A 71 16.16 -8.10 7.37
C VAL A 71 17.43 -7.54 6.75
N ALA A 72 18.35 -8.40 6.29
CA ALA A 72 19.55 -7.98 5.58
C ALA A 72 19.21 -7.24 4.28
N ALA A 73 18.24 -7.73 3.48
CA ALA A 73 17.77 -7.02 2.30
C ALA A 73 17.24 -5.63 2.66
N ALA A 74 16.36 -5.54 3.67
CA ALA A 74 15.77 -4.30 4.14
C ALA A 74 16.81 -3.25 4.55
N ALA A 75 17.85 -3.65 5.27
CA ALA A 75 18.92 -2.76 5.73
C ALA A 75 19.77 -2.15 4.59
N THR A 76 19.71 -2.73 3.38
CA THR A 76 20.41 -2.15 2.20
C THR A 76 19.59 -1.07 1.49
N LEU A 77 18.29 -0.98 1.79
CA LEU A 77 17.38 -0.08 1.11
C LEU A 77 17.56 1.35 1.61
N ASP A 78 17.67 2.26 0.65
CA ASP A 78 17.79 3.68 0.89
C ASP A 78 17.05 4.42 -0.23
N ARG A 79 16.10 5.28 0.15
CA ARG A 79 15.31 6.08 -0.80
C ARG A 79 16.14 7.17 -1.44
N ALA A 80 17.14 7.72 -0.75
CA ALA A 80 17.96 8.79 -1.32
C ALA A 80 18.87 8.29 -2.46
N LYS A 81 19.14 6.98 -2.52
CA LYS A 81 20.06 6.40 -3.50
C LYS A 81 19.42 6.08 -4.84
N ASN A 82 18.11 5.85 -4.89
CA ASN A 82 17.40 5.41 -6.09
C ASN A 82 16.11 6.21 -6.25
N SER A 83 15.78 6.62 -7.48
CA SER A 83 14.45 7.19 -7.79
C SER A 83 13.39 6.09 -7.84
N ASP A 84 12.13 6.44 -7.58
CA ASP A 84 11.02 5.50 -7.75
C ASP A 84 10.89 5.17 -9.23
N MET A 85 11.22 3.92 -9.56
CA MET A 85 11.12 3.38 -10.92
C MET A 85 9.74 2.74 -11.17
N GLY A 86 8.87 2.73 -10.14
CA GLY A 86 7.54 2.11 -10.18
C GLY A 86 6.45 3.07 -10.64
N ASN A 87 5.64 2.59 -11.58
CA ASN A 87 4.49 3.21 -12.23
C ASN A 87 4.77 4.36 -13.23
N PRO A 88 4.56 4.13 -14.55
CA PRO A 88 4.68 5.18 -15.57
C PRO A 88 3.58 6.25 -15.54
N ASP A 89 2.53 6.07 -14.73
CA ASP A 89 1.41 7.03 -14.66
C ASP A 89 1.38 7.83 -13.34
N MET A 90 2.55 8.23 -12.86
CA MET A 90 2.68 9.14 -11.71
C MET A 90 1.89 10.44 -11.90
N GLU A 91 1.65 10.88 -13.14
CA GLU A 91 0.85 12.09 -13.41
C GLU A 91 -0.64 11.86 -13.14
N HIS A 92 -1.21 10.73 -13.58
CA HIS A 92 -2.58 10.37 -13.23
C HIS A 92 -2.75 10.20 -11.72
N ASP A 93 -1.79 9.52 -11.06
CA ASP A 93 -1.82 9.35 -9.59
C ASP A 93 -1.73 10.69 -8.86
N ARG A 94 -0.87 11.61 -9.31
CA ARG A 94 -0.78 12.98 -8.76
C ARG A 94 -2.06 13.76 -8.98
N ALA A 95 -2.65 13.68 -10.16
CA ALA A 95 -3.92 14.36 -10.47
C ALA A 95 -5.06 13.82 -9.60
N MET A 96 -5.15 12.50 -9.46
CA MET A 96 -6.16 11.85 -8.61
C MET A 96 -5.95 12.21 -7.13
N LEU A 97 -4.72 12.19 -6.63
CA LEU A 97 -4.39 12.62 -5.27
C LEU A 97 -4.73 14.10 -5.03
N ALA A 98 -4.46 14.97 -6.00
CA ALA A 98 -4.82 16.38 -5.92
C ALA A 98 -6.35 16.55 -5.88
N ALA A 99 -7.09 15.82 -6.71
CA ALA A 99 -8.55 15.83 -6.70
C ALA A 99 -9.11 15.35 -5.35
N LEU A 100 -8.58 14.26 -4.80
CA LEU A 100 -8.97 13.72 -3.49
C LEU A 100 -8.69 14.73 -2.36
N LYS A 101 -7.52 15.37 -2.35
CA LYS A 101 -7.16 16.39 -1.33
C LYS A 101 -8.02 17.64 -1.37
N ASN A 102 -8.54 18.00 -2.54
CA ASN A 102 -9.40 19.17 -2.72
C ASN A 102 -10.89 18.84 -2.55
N MET A 103 -11.24 17.57 -2.40
CA MET A 103 -12.62 17.17 -2.18
C MET A 103 -13.06 17.62 -0.77
N PRO A 104 -14.21 18.31 -0.63
CA PRO A 104 -14.65 18.80 0.67
C PRO A 104 -15.02 17.64 1.59
N ASP A 105 -14.24 17.47 2.66
CA ASP A 105 -14.48 16.47 3.70
C ASP A 105 -15.90 16.63 4.29
N GLY A 106 -16.61 15.51 4.40
CA GLY A 106 -17.96 15.50 4.97
C GLY A 106 -19.07 15.98 4.01
N ALA A 107 -18.75 16.36 2.77
CA ALA A 107 -19.72 16.91 1.84
C ALA A 107 -20.80 15.89 1.44
N ALA A 108 -20.40 14.70 0.96
CA ALA A 108 -21.31 13.71 0.41
C ALA A 108 -21.00 12.29 0.89
N ASP A 109 -22.05 11.54 1.18
CA ASP A 109 -21.92 10.10 1.47
C ASP A 109 -21.68 9.37 0.15
N LEU A 110 -20.82 8.35 0.15
CA LEU A 110 -20.59 7.54 -1.04
C LEU A 110 -21.48 6.31 -1.00
N CYS A 111 -22.23 6.10 -2.08
CA CYS A 111 -23.20 5.01 -2.19
C CYS A 111 -23.02 4.29 -3.51
N PHE A 112 -22.76 2.99 -3.44
CA PHE A 112 -22.53 2.13 -4.61
C PHE A 112 -23.39 0.88 -4.49
N GLY A 113 -23.93 0.40 -5.61
CA GLY A 113 -24.73 -0.84 -5.65
C GLY A 113 -26.16 -0.61 -6.17
N ASP A 114 -27.02 -1.60 -5.95
CA ASP A 114 -28.41 -1.62 -6.43
C ASP A 114 -29.40 -1.90 -5.29
N GLN A 115 -30.67 -2.12 -5.62
CA GLN A 115 -31.74 -2.37 -4.64
C GLN A 115 -31.54 -3.65 -3.81
N SER A 116 -30.68 -4.57 -4.24
CA SER A 116 -30.41 -5.84 -3.58
C SER A 116 -29.12 -5.82 -2.74
N CYS A 117 -28.15 -4.98 -3.09
CA CYS A 117 -26.88 -4.84 -2.36
C CYS A 117 -26.33 -3.42 -2.51
N GLN A 118 -26.15 -2.73 -1.37
CA GLN A 118 -25.56 -1.38 -1.32
C GLN A 118 -24.34 -1.33 -0.38
N PHE A 119 -23.28 -0.68 -0.85
CA PHE A 119 -22.18 -0.15 -0.04
C PHE A 119 -22.45 1.31 0.28
N LEU A 120 -22.38 1.68 1.56
CA LEU A 120 -22.66 3.01 2.06
C LEU A 120 -21.47 3.48 2.91
N ALA A 121 -20.85 4.58 2.54
CA ALA A 121 -19.77 5.23 3.28
C ALA A 121 -20.19 6.65 3.70
N PRO A 122 -20.74 6.81 4.93
CA PRO A 122 -21.18 8.10 5.42
C PRO A 122 -20.02 9.07 5.63
N ALA A 123 -20.17 10.30 5.16
CA ALA A 123 -19.14 11.34 5.20
C ALA A 123 -18.93 11.93 6.60
N THR A 124 -19.90 11.75 7.51
CA THR A 124 -19.83 12.29 8.88
C THR A 124 -20.32 11.29 9.92
N ARG A 125 -19.84 11.47 11.16
CA ARG A 125 -20.32 10.68 12.32
C ARG A 125 -21.83 10.81 12.53
N ALA A 126 -22.40 11.99 12.29
CA ALA A 126 -23.84 12.22 12.44
C ALA A 126 -24.65 11.43 11.38
N ARG A 127 -24.21 11.44 10.12
CA ARG A 127 -24.84 10.65 9.05
C ARG A 127 -24.71 9.15 9.28
N ARG A 128 -23.54 8.67 9.75
CA ARG A 128 -23.36 7.26 10.17
C ARG A 128 -24.35 6.86 11.27
N ARG A 129 -24.58 7.71 12.27
CA ARG A 129 -25.56 7.43 13.33
C ARG A 129 -26.99 7.32 12.79
N ARG A 130 -27.38 8.15 11.82
CA ARG A 130 -28.70 8.05 11.16
C ARG A 130 -28.86 6.74 10.40
N LEU A 131 -27.84 6.35 9.61
CA LEU A 131 -27.82 5.07 8.90
C LEU A 131 -28.00 3.88 9.87
N LEU A 132 -27.23 3.85 10.96
CA LEU A 132 -27.33 2.78 11.96
C LEU A 132 -28.67 2.77 12.73
N ALA A 133 -29.38 3.91 12.75
CA ALA A 133 -30.72 4.02 13.31
C ALA A 133 -31.84 3.65 12.33
N GLY A 134 -31.50 3.13 11.13
CA GLY A 134 -32.48 2.76 10.10
C GLY A 134 -33.11 3.94 9.37
N GLN A 135 -32.55 5.15 9.53
CA GLN A 135 -33.01 6.32 8.77
C GLN A 135 -32.36 6.32 7.38
N PRO A 136 -33.11 6.65 6.32
CA PRO A 136 -32.58 6.67 4.96
C PRO A 136 -31.46 7.71 4.83
N ILE A 137 -30.44 7.35 4.05
CA ILE A 137 -29.33 8.25 3.73
C ILE A 137 -29.80 9.23 2.65
N LEU A 138 -29.69 10.53 2.91
CA LEU A 138 -30.02 11.57 1.94
C LEU A 138 -29.03 11.52 0.77
N GLY A 139 -29.53 11.31 -0.45
CA GLY A 139 -28.72 11.31 -1.67
C GLY A 139 -28.30 9.93 -2.19
N CYS A 140 -28.75 8.85 -1.55
CA CYS A 140 -28.51 7.48 -2.00
C CYS A 140 -29.86 6.82 -2.30
N GLY A 141 -30.21 6.78 -3.59
CA GLY A 141 -31.42 6.17 -4.13
C GLY A 141 -31.10 4.89 -4.88
#